data_AF-A0A4R4NLS3-F1
#
_entry.id   AF-A0A4R4NLS3-F1
#
_cell.length_a   1.000
_cell.length_b   1.000
_cell.length_c   1.000
_cell.angle_alpha   90.00
_cell.angle_beta   90.00
_cell.angle_gamma   90.00
#
_symmetry.space_group_name_H-M   'P 1'
#
loop_
_entity.id
_entity.type
_entity.pdbx_description
1 polymer ?
#
loop_
_entity_poly.entity_id
_entity_poly.type
_entity_poly.pdbx_seq_one_letter_code
_entity_poly.pdbx_strand_id
1 'polypeptide(L)'
;MTEPASRTHDQVHRRVHAAMTAAMRADAHSIDAALVQHGRLDPHSREFVAQSRRLVLACSAALTCVLSAHRPGGDGHGRQICRGCGTLDCRTLHGVADVLAAYGVRPAPVDRAEAWRRADAHFARGGRPVPVIVEEFADGFITCATTAPSDDPHPVLIVDRHTGALSRWPALPHDLLVREYADYRTAH
;
A
#
# COMPACT_ATOMS: atom_id res chain seq x y z
N MET A 1 3.51 26.59 -4.84
CA MET A 1 4.48 26.03 -3.87
C MET A 1 4.93 24.69 -4.41
N THR A 2 6.20 24.55 -4.78
CA THR A 2 6.78 23.28 -5.26
C THR A 2 6.86 22.29 -4.09
N GLU A 3 6.28 21.10 -4.25
CA GLU A 3 6.39 20.04 -3.24
C GLU A 3 7.86 19.56 -3.13
N PRO A 4 8.36 19.24 -1.92
CA PRO A 4 9.71 18.73 -1.75
C PRO A 4 9.93 17.44 -2.54
N ALA A 5 11.12 17.24 -3.10
CA ALA A 5 11.45 16.03 -3.87
C ALA A 5 11.21 14.71 -3.11
N SER A 6 11.27 14.71 -1.77
CA SER A 6 10.92 13.54 -0.93
C SER A 6 9.44 13.22 -1.02
N ARG A 7 8.58 14.23 -0.94
CA ARG A 7 7.14 14.05 -0.94
C ARG A 7 6.65 13.48 -2.26
N THR A 8 7.15 14.00 -3.39
CA THR A 8 6.84 13.46 -4.72
C THR A 8 7.39 12.04 -4.87
N HIS A 9 8.63 11.79 -4.42
CA HIS A 9 9.22 10.45 -4.45
C HIS A 9 8.42 9.44 -3.64
N ASP A 10 8.08 9.76 -2.40
CA ASP A 10 7.31 8.89 -1.51
C ASP A 10 5.91 8.62 -2.08
N GLN A 11 5.26 9.63 -2.66
CA GLN A 11 3.95 9.46 -3.29
C GLN A 11 4.02 8.52 -4.48
N VAL A 12 4.97 8.72 -5.39
CA VAL A 12 5.15 7.85 -6.57
C VAL A 12 5.53 6.44 -6.13
N HIS A 13 6.44 6.31 -5.16
CA HIS A 13 6.84 5.04 -4.58
C HIS A 13 5.64 4.27 -4.03
N ARG A 14 4.77 4.90 -3.23
CA ARG A 14 3.55 4.26 -2.71
C ARG A 14 2.62 3.77 -3.82
N ARG A 15 2.42 4.55 -4.89
CA ARG A 15 1.55 4.18 -6.02
C ARG A 15 2.13 3.03 -6.84
N VAL A 16 3.42 3.08 -7.16
CA VAL A 16 4.11 2.00 -7.87
C VAL A 16 4.12 0.71 -7.04
N HIS A 17 4.41 0.82 -5.74
CA HIS A 17 4.39 -0.32 -4.84
C HIS A 17 3.00 -0.93 -4.74
N ALA A 18 1.95 -0.11 -4.67
CA ALA A 18 0.58 -0.61 -4.67
C ALA A 18 0.20 -1.38 -5.95
N ALA A 19 0.56 -0.87 -7.13
CA ALA A 19 0.35 -1.58 -8.39
C ALA A 19 1.09 -2.93 -8.40
N MET A 20 2.34 -2.93 -7.92
CA MET A 20 3.14 -4.16 -7.77
C MET A 20 2.47 -5.15 -6.81
N THR A 21 2.05 -4.71 -5.62
CA THR A 21 1.38 -5.57 -4.62
C THR A 21 0.07 -6.13 -5.16
N ALA A 22 -0.74 -5.32 -5.83
CA ALA A 22 -1.98 -5.77 -6.45
C ALA A 22 -1.71 -6.87 -7.49
N ALA A 23 -0.72 -6.67 -8.36
CA ALA A 23 -0.33 -7.68 -9.34
C ALA A 23 0.28 -8.94 -8.70
N MET A 24 1.07 -8.81 -7.62
CA MET A 24 1.60 -9.97 -6.90
C MET A 24 0.49 -10.84 -6.31
N ARG A 25 -0.59 -10.23 -5.81
CA ARG A 25 -1.76 -10.92 -5.23
C ARG A 25 -2.71 -11.51 -6.28
N ALA A 26 -2.68 -11.00 -7.51
CA ALA A 26 -3.51 -11.54 -8.58
C ALA A 26 -3.13 -13.01 -8.85
N ASP A 27 -4.11 -13.90 -8.76
CA ASP A 27 -3.95 -15.32 -9.08
C ASP A 27 -4.09 -15.53 -10.59
N ALA A 28 -2.97 -15.79 -11.25
CA ALA A 28 -2.93 -16.00 -12.70
C ALA A 28 -3.77 -17.21 -13.14
N HIS A 29 -3.82 -18.28 -12.33
CA HIS A 29 -4.57 -19.49 -12.67
C HIS A 29 -6.08 -19.25 -12.59
N SER A 30 -6.52 -18.54 -11.56
CA SER A 30 -7.92 -18.13 -11.44
C SER A 30 -8.34 -17.17 -12.56
N ILE A 31 -7.46 -16.25 -12.97
CA ILE A 31 -7.71 -15.37 -14.12
C ILE A 31 -7.86 -16.19 -15.42
N ASP A 32 -6.94 -17.11 -15.70
CA ASP A 32 -7.00 -17.96 -16.89
C ASP A 32 -8.26 -18.84 -16.90
N ALA A 33 -8.62 -19.44 -15.76
CA ALA A 33 -9.84 -20.23 -15.63
C ALA A 33 -11.09 -19.40 -15.92
N ALA A 34 -11.16 -18.17 -15.39
CA ALA A 34 -12.27 -17.25 -15.65
C ALA A 34 -12.35 -16.84 -17.13
N LEU A 35 -11.21 -16.63 -17.80
CA LEU A 35 -11.15 -16.32 -19.23
C LEU A 35 -11.72 -17.46 -20.09
N VAL A 36 -11.43 -18.70 -19.74
CA VAL A 36 -11.97 -19.89 -20.43
C VAL A 36 -13.48 -20.02 -20.19
N GLN A 37 -13.95 -19.81 -18.96
CA GLN A 37 -15.36 -19.97 -18.59
C GLN A 37 -16.28 -18.89 -19.16
N HIS A 38 -15.80 -17.64 -19.24
CA HIS A 38 -16.66 -16.51 -19.59
C HIS A 38 -16.58 -16.06 -21.05
N GLY A 39 -15.68 -16.63 -21.87
CA GLY A 39 -15.73 -16.75 -23.35
C GLY A 39 -16.02 -15.53 -24.23
N ARG A 40 -16.36 -14.37 -23.67
CA ARG A 40 -16.95 -13.20 -24.36
C ARG A 40 -15.93 -12.18 -24.83
N LEU A 41 -14.67 -12.35 -24.45
CA LEU A 41 -13.58 -11.50 -24.90
C LEU A 41 -13.07 -11.96 -26.25
N ASP A 42 -12.80 -11.01 -27.13
CA ASP A 42 -12.07 -11.23 -28.37
C ASP A 42 -10.64 -11.74 -28.08
N PRO A 43 -9.94 -12.30 -29.07
CA PRO A 43 -8.61 -12.88 -28.87
C PRO A 43 -7.58 -11.91 -28.26
N HIS A 44 -7.59 -10.64 -28.67
CA HIS A 44 -6.62 -9.66 -28.18
C HIS A 44 -6.89 -9.26 -26.74
N SER A 45 -8.17 -9.03 -26.39
CA SER A 45 -8.55 -8.75 -25.00
C SER A 45 -8.21 -9.91 -24.07
N ARG A 46 -8.41 -11.16 -24.52
CA ARG A 46 -8.07 -12.36 -23.74
C ARG A 46 -6.57 -12.47 -23.51
N GLU A 47 -5.77 -12.28 -24.56
CA GLU A 47 -4.31 -12.31 -24.45
C GLU A 47 -3.80 -11.22 -23.51
N PHE A 48 -4.33 -10.00 -23.63
CA PHE A 48 -3.97 -8.90 -22.73
C PHE A 48 -4.28 -9.25 -21.26
N VAL A 49 -5.48 -9.76 -20.96
CA VAL A 49 -5.86 -10.11 -19.58
C VAL A 49 -4.96 -11.23 -19.03
N ALA A 50 -4.66 -12.27 -19.82
CA ALA A 50 -3.76 -13.35 -19.43
C ALA A 50 -2.34 -12.84 -19.13
N GLN A 51 -1.85 -11.84 -19.88
CA GLN A 51 -0.52 -11.26 -19.69
C GLN A 51 -0.48 -10.10 -18.67
N SER A 52 -1.64 -9.54 -18.30
CA SER A 52 -1.76 -8.29 -17.54
C SER A 52 -0.95 -8.30 -16.25
N ARG A 53 -1.03 -9.38 -15.46
CA ARG A 53 -0.25 -9.55 -14.22
C ARG A 53 1.24 -9.38 -14.47
N ARG A 54 1.78 -10.07 -15.49
CA ARG A 54 3.20 -10.03 -15.83
C ARG A 54 3.62 -8.63 -16.30
N LEU A 55 2.80 -8.00 -17.15
CA LEU A 55 3.04 -6.65 -17.64
C LEU A 55 3.08 -5.64 -16.50
N VAL A 56 2.11 -5.68 -15.58
CA VAL A 56 2.08 -4.77 -14.42
C VAL A 56 3.29 -4.98 -13.52
N LEU A 57 3.70 -6.22 -13.25
CA LEU A 57 4.90 -6.51 -12.46
C LEU A 57 6.17 -5.97 -13.14
N ALA A 58 6.34 -6.20 -14.45
CA ALA A 58 7.49 -5.72 -15.21
C ALA A 58 7.56 -4.19 -15.23
N CYS A 59 6.45 -3.52 -15.52
CA CYS A 59 6.36 -2.05 -15.50
C CYS A 59 6.63 -1.48 -14.10
N SER A 60 6.09 -2.11 -13.05
CA SER A 60 6.31 -1.65 -11.67
C SER A 60 7.76 -1.82 -11.23
N ALA A 61 8.41 -2.93 -11.62
CA ALA A 61 9.84 -3.15 -11.38
C ALA A 61 10.69 -2.10 -12.12
N ALA A 62 10.39 -1.82 -13.39
CA ALA A 62 11.07 -0.78 -14.16
C ALA A 62 10.92 0.61 -13.52
N LEU A 63 9.71 0.96 -13.08
CA LEU A 63 9.46 2.22 -12.35
C LEU A 63 10.17 2.28 -11.00
N THR A 64 10.35 1.14 -10.32
CA THR A 64 11.16 1.05 -9.09
C THR A 64 12.64 1.33 -9.36
N CYS A 65 13.18 0.92 -10.50
CA CYS A 65 14.52 1.31 -10.93
C CYS A 65 14.62 2.82 -11.20
N VAL A 66 13.62 3.42 -11.85
CA VAL A 66 13.55 4.89 -12.05
C VAL A 66 13.51 5.61 -10.71
N LEU A 67 12.67 5.17 -9.77
CA LEU A 67 12.59 5.74 -8.43
C LEU A 67 13.91 5.65 -7.67
N SER A 68 14.63 4.54 -7.84
CA SER A 68 15.93 4.33 -7.21
C SER A 68 17.00 5.26 -7.78
N ALA A 69 17.00 5.48 -9.11
CA ALA A 69 17.86 6.46 -9.77
C ALA A 69 17.51 7.91 -9.35
N HIS A 70 16.23 8.22 -9.19
CA HIS A 70 15.71 9.54 -8.84
C HIS A 70 15.44 9.72 -7.33
N ARG A 71 16.19 9.05 -6.45
CA ARG A 71 15.97 9.17 -5.00
C ARG A 71 16.32 10.55 -4.44
N PRO A 72 15.66 11.00 -3.36
CA PRO A 72 16.05 12.19 -2.63
C PRO A 72 17.44 12.05 -2.00
N GLY A 73 18.17 13.15 -1.87
CA GLY A 73 19.42 13.21 -1.13
C GLY A 73 19.90 14.64 -0.89
N GLY A 74 20.87 14.83 0.01
CA GLY A 74 21.43 16.16 0.29
C GLY A 74 22.48 16.59 -0.75
N ASP A 75 22.47 17.86 -1.13
CA ASP A 75 23.60 18.53 -1.78
C ASP A 75 24.71 18.87 -0.75
N GLY A 76 25.82 19.45 -1.21
CA GLY A 76 26.93 19.87 -0.33
C GLY A 76 26.56 20.97 0.67
N HIS A 77 25.37 21.58 0.55
CA HIS A 77 24.85 22.64 1.41
C HIS A 77 23.68 22.15 2.29
N GLY A 78 23.42 20.83 2.32
CA GLY A 78 22.32 20.23 3.10
C GLY A 78 20.92 20.41 2.51
N ARG A 79 20.79 20.96 1.29
CA ARG A 79 19.50 21.08 0.61
C ARG A 79 19.10 19.74 0.02
N GLN A 80 17.82 19.42 0.10
CA GLN A 80 17.31 18.18 -0.45
C GLN A 80 17.08 18.29 -1.96
N ILE A 81 17.85 17.52 -2.73
CA ILE A 81 17.81 17.44 -4.19
C ILE A 81 17.46 16.01 -4.63
N CYS A 82 17.07 15.86 -5.88
CA CYS A 82 17.04 14.56 -6.54
C CYS A 82 18.46 14.14 -6.91
N ARG A 83 18.90 12.95 -6.50
CA ARG A 83 20.24 12.42 -6.82
C ARG A 83 20.44 12.12 -8.30
N GLY A 84 19.38 11.77 -9.02
CA GLY A 84 19.43 11.49 -10.46
C GLY A 84 19.51 12.75 -11.32
N CYS A 85 18.83 13.83 -10.92
CA CYS A 85 18.79 15.08 -11.68
C CYS A 85 19.80 16.13 -11.20
N GLY A 86 20.24 16.06 -9.95
CA GLY A 86 21.04 17.10 -9.30
C GLY A 86 20.25 18.37 -8.95
N THR A 87 18.91 18.35 -9.04
CA THR A 87 18.03 19.51 -8.91
C THR A 87 17.08 19.37 -7.72
N LEU A 88 16.56 20.50 -7.22
CA LEU A 88 15.51 20.52 -6.20
C LEU A 88 14.18 19.95 -6.70
N ASP A 89 13.90 20.12 -7.99
CA ASP A 89 12.70 19.65 -8.66
C ASP A 89 13.04 18.54 -9.67
N CYS A 90 12.44 17.36 -9.48
CA CYS A 90 12.61 16.21 -10.35
C CYS A 90 11.47 16.11 -11.36
N ARG A 91 11.69 16.63 -12.58
CA ARG A 91 10.69 16.54 -13.67
C ARG A 91 10.28 15.11 -14.00
N THR A 92 11.21 14.15 -13.89
CA THR A 92 10.90 12.72 -14.11
C THR A 92 9.86 12.22 -13.11
N LEU A 93 10.06 12.48 -11.81
CA LEU A 93 9.12 12.02 -10.79
C LEU A 93 7.78 12.76 -10.86
N HIS A 94 7.78 14.05 -11.20
CA HIS A 94 6.53 14.78 -11.45
C HIS A 94 5.77 14.18 -12.64
N GLY A 95 6.43 13.94 -13.78
CA GLY A 95 5.79 13.30 -14.93
C GLY A 95 5.23 11.92 -14.62
N VAL A 96 5.95 11.10 -13.83
CA VAL A 96 5.43 9.81 -13.38
C VAL A 96 4.24 9.99 -12.43
N ALA A 97 4.30 10.94 -11.49
CA ALA A 97 3.19 11.24 -10.58
C ALA A 97 1.92 11.65 -11.35
N ASP A 98 2.07 12.48 -12.37
CA ASP A 98 0.99 12.96 -13.23
C ASP A 98 0.35 11.81 -14.02
N VAL A 99 1.16 10.95 -14.64
CA VAL A 99 0.66 9.78 -15.37
C VAL A 99 -0.08 8.82 -14.44
N LEU A 100 0.50 8.50 -13.28
CA LEU A 100 -0.16 7.63 -12.30
C LEU A 100 -1.47 8.25 -11.78
N ALA A 101 -1.53 9.57 -11.62
CA ALA A 101 -2.76 10.27 -11.26
C ALA A 101 -3.81 10.21 -12.39
N ALA A 102 -3.41 10.45 -13.63
CA ALA A 102 -4.28 10.45 -14.80
C ALA A 102 -4.95 9.08 -15.03
N TYR A 103 -4.21 7.99 -14.82
CA TYR A 103 -4.73 6.62 -14.92
C TYR A 103 -5.36 6.10 -13.62
N GLY A 104 -5.52 6.96 -12.60
CA GLY A 104 -6.17 6.58 -11.35
C GLY A 104 -5.43 5.50 -10.56
N VAL A 105 -4.12 5.33 -10.78
CA VAL A 105 -3.30 4.38 -10.03
C VAL A 105 -3.17 4.87 -8.59
N ARG A 106 -3.97 4.28 -7.72
CA ARG A 106 -4.01 4.57 -6.29
C ARG A 106 -3.68 3.28 -5.53
N PRO A 107 -3.16 3.41 -4.30
CA PRO A 107 -3.17 2.29 -3.37
C PRO A 107 -4.54 1.66 -3.32
N ALA A 108 -4.63 0.37 -3.69
CA ALA A 108 -5.86 -0.38 -3.51
C ALA A 108 -6.22 -0.33 -2.02
N PRO A 109 -7.50 -0.10 -1.67
CA PRO A 109 -7.92 -0.20 -0.29
C PRO A 109 -7.47 -1.53 0.29
N VAL A 110 -7.01 -1.50 1.53
CA VAL A 110 -6.76 -2.70 2.32
C VAL A 110 -8.05 -3.50 2.39
N ASP A 111 -7.98 -4.76 1.98
CA ASP A 111 -9.04 -5.73 2.20
C ASP A 111 -8.82 -6.44 3.55
N ARG A 112 -9.83 -7.18 4.00
CA ARG A 112 -9.78 -7.92 5.26
C ARG A 112 -8.59 -8.89 5.34
N ALA A 113 -8.23 -9.53 4.22
CA ALA A 113 -7.13 -10.49 4.18
C ALA A 113 -5.76 -9.81 4.33
N GLU A 114 -5.61 -8.61 3.78
CA GLU A 114 -4.44 -7.78 3.93
C GLU A 114 -4.33 -7.18 5.33
N ALA A 115 -5.45 -6.74 5.91
CA ALA A 115 -5.49 -6.31 7.30
C ALA A 115 -5.01 -7.43 8.23
N TRP A 116 -5.51 -8.66 8.01
CA TRP A 116 -5.05 -9.84 8.73
C TRP A 116 -3.54 -10.07 8.56
N ARG A 117 -3.00 -10.08 7.33
CA ARG A 117 -1.55 -10.29 7.10
C ARG A 117 -0.68 -9.26 7.80
N ARG A 118 -1.11 -7.99 7.80
CA ARG A 118 -0.37 -6.90 8.46
C ARG A 118 -0.42 -7.03 9.98
N ALA A 119 -1.57 -7.41 10.52
CA ALA A 119 -1.74 -7.65 11.95
C ALA A 119 -0.95 -8.89 12.41
N ASP A 120 -1.03 -10.00 11.67
CA ASP A 120 -0.25 -11.22 11.93
C ASP A 120 1.25 -10.92 11.93
N ALA A 121 1.78 -10.24 10.89
CA ALA A 121 3.18 -9.84 10.85
C ALA A 121 3.60 -8.92 12.02
N HIS A 122 2.67 -8.10 12.55
CA HIS A 122 2.92 -7.28 13.73
C HIS A 122 2.98 -8.11 15.01
N PHE A 123 1.97 -8.97 15.24
CA PHE A 123 1.86 -9.78 16.45
C PHE A 123 2.88 -10.93 16.48
N ALA A 124 3.25 -11.47 15.31
CA ALA A 124 4.22 -12.54 15.15
C ALA A 124 5.69 -12.08 15.30
N ARG A 125 5.97 -10.84 15.73
CA ARG A 125 7.33 -10.33 15.99
C ARG A 125 8.13 -11.13 17.05
N GLY A 126 7.55 -12.20 17.63
CA GLY A 126 8.20 -13.20 18.48
C GLY A 126 8.29 -14.62 17.92
N GLY A 127 8.00 -14.84 16.62
CA GLY A 127 8.30 -16.08 15.90
C GLY A 127 7.23 -17.18 15.90
N ARG A 128 6.04 -16.94 16.49
CA ARG A 128 4.90 -17.87 16.42
C ARG A 128 3.66 -17.18 15.83
N PRO A 129 2.93 -17.82 14.90
CA PRO A 129 1.64 -17.32 14.45
C PRO A 129 0.69 -17.18 15.64
N VAL A 130 0.02 -16.04 15.72
CA VAL A 130 -0.96 -15.75 16.78
C VAL A 130 -2.34 -15.67 16.12
N PRO A 131 -3.38 -16.33 16.64
CA PRO A 131 -4.72 -16.13 16.12
C PRO A 131 -5.10 -14.64 16.21
N VAL A 132 -5.44 -14.05 15.06
CA VAL A 132 -5.84 -12.65 14.94
C VAL A 132 -7.32 -12.57 14.58
N ILE A 133 -8.08 -11.85 15.41
CA ILE A 133 -9.46 -11.45 15.11
C ILE A 133 -9.40 -10.16 14.29
N VAL A 134 -10.21 -10.08 13.23
CA VAL A 134 -10.29 -8.91 12.35
C VAL A 134 -11.75 -8.47 12.25
N GLU A 135 -12.02 -7.25 12.69
CA GLU A 135 -13.31 -6.58 12.57
C GLU A 135 -13.19 -5.43 11.57
N GLU A 136 -14.17 -5.31 10.68
CA GLU A 136 -14.16 -4.29 9.62
C GLU A 136 -15.04 -3.10 10.00
N PHE A 137 -14.57 -1.89 9.72
CA PHE A 137 -15.36 -0.66 9.81
C PHE A 137 -15.08 0.23 8.59
N ALA A 138 -15.80 1.34 8.44
CA ALA A 138 -15.74 2.17 7.22
C ALA A 138 -14.30 2.58 6.85
N ASP A 139 -13.52 3.01 7.84
CA ASP A 139 -12.22 3.62 7.64
C ASP A 139 -11.03 2.66 7.85
N GLY A 140 -11.29 1.40 8.19
CA GLY A 140 -10.21 0.45 8.46
C GLY A 140 -10.65 -0.89 9.00
N PHE A 141 -9.71 -1.53 9.69
CA PHE A 141 -9.91 -2.81 10.35
C PHE A 141 -9.35 -2.76 11.76
N ILE A 142 -10.16 -3.16 12.74
CA ILE A 142 -9.73 -3.38 14.11
C ILE A 142 -9.22 -4.82 14.20
N THR A 143 -8.01 -4.99 14.73
CA THR A 143 -7.36 -6.29 14.83
C THR A 143 -6.84 -6.51 16.23
N CYS A 144 -7.04 -7.70 16.77
CA CYS A 144 -6.54 -8.08 18.09
C CYS A 144 -6.04 -9.51 18.09
N ALA A 145 -4.95 -9.75 18.80
CA ALA A 145 -4.42 -11.08 19.05
C ALA A 145 -5.22 -11.77 20.16
N THR A 146 -5.71 -12.99 19.92
CA THR A 146 -6.50 -13.74 20.92
C THR A 146 -5.68 -14.13 22.17
N THR A 147 -4.36 -14.17 22.04
CA THR A 147 -3.43 -14.54 23.14
C THR A 147 -2.43 -13.42 23.43
N ALA A 148 -2.80 -12.16 23.23
CA ALA A 148 -1.92 -11.04 23.58
C ALA A 148 -1.49 -11.13 25.06
N PRO A 149 -0.23 -10.82 25.41
CA PRO A 149 0.20 -10.79 26.79
C PRO A 149 -0.69 -9.81 27.57
N SER A 150 -1.20 -10.24 28.72
CA SER A 150 -2.15 -9.49 29.57
C SER A 150 -1.66 -8.10 29.98
N ASP A 151 -0.35 -7.83 29.84
CA ASP A 151 0.30 -6.60 30.27
C ASP A 151 0.48 -5.56 29.14
N ASP A 152 0.02 -5.83 27.91
CA ASP A 152 0.10 -4.82 26.84
C ASP A 152 -0.99 -3.75 27.02
N PRO A 153 -0.63 -2.46 27.29
CA PRO A 153 -1.62 -1.39 27.42
C PRO A 153 -2.32 -1.06 26.09
N HIS A 154 -1.78 -1.48 24.94
CA HIS A 154 -2.35 -1.23 23.62
C HIS A 154 -2.42 -2.51 22.78
N PRO A 155 -3.28 -3.48 23.17
CA PRO A 155 -3.35 -4.79 22.55
C PRO A 155 -4.10 -4.78 21.20
N VAL A 156 -4.74 -3.65 20.86
CA VAL A 156 -5.52 -3.47 19.63
C VAL A 156 -4.68 -2.77 18.58
N LEU A 157 -4.77 -3.24 17.34
CA LEU A 157 -4.19 -2.63 16.16
C LEU A 157 -5.29 -2.20 15.20
N ILE A 158 -5.30 -0.91 14.83
CA ILE A 158 -6.12 -0.43 13.72
C ILE A 158 -5.26 -0.37 12.47
N VAL A 159 -5.76 -1.01 11.40
CA VAL A 159 -5.21 -0.97 10.04
C VAL A 159 -6.03 0.02 9.22
N ASP A 160 -5.44 1.14 8.82
CA ASP A 160 -6.11 2.14 7.98
C ASP A 160 -6.50 1.55 6.61
N ARG A 161 -7.73 1.78 6.15
CA ARG A 161 -8.21 1.19 4.88
C ARG A 161 -7.45 1.70 3.67
N HIS A 162 -6.97 2.94 3.67
CA HIS A 162 -6.46 3.59 2.45
C HIS A 162 -4.93 3.58 2.35
N THR A 163 -4.26 3.55 3.49
CA THR A 163 -2.80 3.60 3.63
C THR A 163 -2.27 2.27 4.14
N GLY A 164 -3.10 1.50 4.85
CA GLY A 164 -2.70 0.32 5.61
C GLY A 164 -1.72 0.63 6.72
N ALA A 165 -1.60 1.89 7.14
CA ALA A 165 -0.84 2.27 8.32
C ALA A 165 -1.38 1.53 9.55
N LEU A 166 -0.45 1.12 10.42
CA LEU A 166 -0.77 0.44 11.67
C LEU A 166 -0.71 1.45 12.81
N SER A 167 -1.76 1.51 13.62
CA SER A 167 -1.82 2.31 14.83
C SER A 167 -2.19 1.42 16.02
N ARG A 168 -1.59 1.66 17.18
CA ARG A 168 -1.80 0.88 18.41
C ARG A 168 -2.79 1.60 19.31
N TRP A 169 -3.75 0.86 19.84
CA TRP A 169 -4.87 1.38 20.60
C TRP A 169 -5.11 0.56 21.87
N PRO A 170 -5.58 1.19 22.95
CA PRO A 170 -6.05 0.48 24.13
C PRO A 170 -7.28 -0.38 23.79
N ALA A 171 -7.57 -1.37 24.63
CA ALA A 171 -8.77 -2.21 24.50
C ALA A 171 -10.03 -1.41 24.86
N LEU A 172 -10.53 -0.61 23.91
CA LEU A 172 -11.76 0.15 24.02
C LEU A 172 -12.92 -0.56 23.29
N PRO A 173 -14.18 -0.29 23.66
CA PRO A 173 -15.33 -0.75 22.89
C PRO A 173 -15.28 -0.31 21.44
N HIS A 174 -15.80 -1.14 20.53
CA HIS A 174 -15.77 -0.92 19.08
C HIS A 174 -16.19 0.50 18.67
N ASP A 175 -17.38 0.96 19.10
CA ASP A 175 -17.91 2.27 18.73
C ASP A 175 -17.09 3.46 19.25
N LEU A 176 -16.31 3.23 20.32
CA LEU A 176 -15.39 4.23 20.84
C LEU A 176 -14.11 4.25 20.01
N LEU A 177 -13.54 3.08 19.69
CA LEU A 177 -12.38 2.97 18.79
C LEU A 177 -12.64 3.63 17.44
N VAL A 178 -13.81 3.39 16.84
CA VAL A 178 -14.17 3.98 15.54
C VAL A 178 -14.22 5.51 15.62
N ARG A 179 -14.79 6.06 16.70
CA ARG A 179 -14.85 7.52 16.92
C ARG A 179 -13.47 8.13 17.15
N GLU A 180 -12.71 7.59 18.09
CA GLU A 180 -11.37 8.08 18.42
C GLU A 180 -10.42 7.98 17.22
N TYR A 181 -10.59 6.94 16.38
CA TYR A 181 -9.83 6.79 15.16
C TYR A 181 -10.19 7.84 14.09
N ALA A 182 -11.47 8.19 13.97
CA ALA A 182 -11.90 9.27 13.08
C ALA A 182 -11.26 10.61 13.50
N ASP A 183 -11.25 10.91 14.81
CA ASP A 183 -10.62 12.12 15.33
C ASP A 183 -9.10 12.10 15.11
N TYR A 184 -8.43 10.98 15.39
CA TYR A 184 -7.00 10.79 15.12
C TYR A 184 -6.63 11.08 13.66
N ARG A 185 -7.43 10.62 12.71
CA ARG A 185 -7.25 10.84 11.26
C ARG A 185 -7.43 12.29 10.83
N THR A 186 -8.16 13.11 11.60
CA THR A 186 -8.27 14.55 11.30
C THR A 186 -7.09 15.35 11.86
N ALA A 187 -6.41 14.81 12.87
CA ALA A 187 -5.26 15.44 13.51
C ALA A 187 -3.90 15.14 12.83
N HIS A 188 -3.83 14.14 11.95
CA HIS A 188 -2.59 13.64 11.30
C HIS A 188 -2.78 13.40 9.80
#